data_AF-A0A933I304-F1
#
_entry.id   AF-A0A933I304-F1
#
_cell.length_a   1.000
_cell.length_b   1.000
_cell.length_c   1.000
_cell.angle_alpha   90.00
_cell.angle_beta   90.00
_cell.angle_gamma   90.00
#
_symmetry.space_group_name_H-M   'P 1'
#
loop_
_entity.id
_entity.type
_entity.pdbx_description
1 polymer ?
#
loop_
_entity_poly.entity_id
_entity_poly.type
_entity_poly.pdbx_seq_one_letter_code
_entity_poly.pdbx_strand_id
1 'polypeptide(L)'
;MANINLTNAKRVKNDEFYTQYGDIQKEIEAYLDYNPDVFRGKVVYCNCDDPFESNFFRYFVLNFNKLGLNQLITTSYKPSPVANTQL
;
A
#
# COMPACT_ATOMS: atom_id res chain seq x y z
N MET A 1 32.03 -1.16 23.23
CA MET A 1 31.45 -1.37 21.88
C MET A 1 30.20 -0.53 21.75
N ALA A 2 30.18 0.45 20.83
CA ALA A 2 28.96 1.19 20.52
C ALA A 2 27.97 0.25 19.81
N ASN A 3 26.69 0.31 20.20
CA ASN A 3 25.60 -0.46 19.61
C ASN A 3 25.33 0.00 18.16
N ILE A 4 26.11 -0.52 17.20
CA ILE A 4 26.00 -0.22 15.77
C ILE A 4 24.58 -0.51 15.24
N ASN A 5 23.91 -1.52 15.81
CA ASN A 5 22.53 -1.88 15.44
C ASN A 5 21.50 -0.83 15.89
N LEU A 6 21.65 -0.20 17.07
CA LEU A 6 20.72 0.85 17.50
C LEU A 6 20.90 2.15 16.69
N THR A 7 22.11 2.43 16.22
CA THR A 7 22.37 3.63 15.41
C THR A 7 21.80 3.48 14.00
N ASN A 8 21.79 2.26 13.44
CA ASN A 8 21.13 1.97 12.17
C ASN A 8 19.59 2.04 12.28
N ALA A 9 19.00 1.50 13.34
CA ALA A 9 17.56 1.63 13.60
C ALA A 9 17.10 3.10 13.71
N LYS A 10 17.93 3.97 14.31
CA LYS A 10 17.68 5.43 14.35
C LYS A 10 17.75 6.12 12.98
N ARG A 11 18.46 5.56 11.99
CA ARG A 11 18.58 6.11 10.63
C ARG A 11 17.53 5.53 9.68
N VAL A 12 16.98 4.36 10.01
CA VAL A 12 15.86 3.67 9.34
C VAL A 12 14.49 4.13 9.86
N LYS A 13 14.46 5.08 10.80
CA LYS A 13 13.25 5.67 11.40
C LYS A 13 12.26 6.33 10.43
N ASN A 14 12.62 6.52 9.16
CA ASN A 14 11.73 7.11 8.15
C ASN A 14 10.83 6.08 7.45
N ASP A 15 11.16 4.79 7.48
CA ASP A 15 10.38 3.75 6.77
C ASP A 15 9.62 2.80 7.72
N GLU A 16 9.90 2.82 9.03
CA GLU A 16 9.28 1.91 10.02
C GLU A 16 7.78 2.15 10.28
N PHE A 17 7.20 3.25 9.79
CA PHE A 17 5.77 3.53 9.96
C PHE A 17 4.92 3.16 8.75
N TYR A 18 5.54 2.88 7.59
CA TYR A 18 4.80 2.56 6.38
C TYR A 18 4.84 1.06 6.11
N THR A 19 3.67 0.49 5.83
CA THR A 19 3.58 -0.88 5.37
C THR A 19 4.34 -1.03 4.05
N GLN A 20 5.27 -1.98 4.01
CA GLN A 20 6.05 -2.22 2.80
C GLN A 20 5.18 -2.90 1.74
N TYR A 21 5.47 -2.63 0.47
CA TYR A 21 4.76 -3.26 -0.64
C TYR A 21 4.81 -4.80 -0.57
N GLY A 22 5.96 -5.38 -0.20
CA GLY A 22 6.13 -6.82 -0.08
C GLY A 22 5.23 -7.45 1.00
N ASP A 23 5.03 -6.76 2.12
CA ASP A 23 4.14 -7.23 3.19
C ASP A 23 2.68 -7.23 2.73
N ILE A 24 2.26 -6.15 2.04
CA ILE A 24 0.91 -6.06 1.45
C ILE A 24 0.69 -7.18 0.44
N GLN A 25 1.66 -7.40 -0.46
CA GLN A 25 1.56 -8.44 -1.46
C GLN A 25 1.40 -9.82 -0.82
N LYS A 26 2.24 -10.15 0.16
CA LYS A 26 2.20 -11.44 0.86
C LYS A 26 0.86 -11.67 1.56
N GLU A 27 0.34 -10.65 2.23
CA GLU A 27 -0.95 -10.72 2.93
C GLU A 27 -2.11 -10.91 1.95
N ILE A 28 -2.16 -10.13 0.87
CA ILE A 28 -3.23 -10.24 -0.13
C ILE A 28 -3.17 -11.57 -0.89
N GLU A 29 -1.97 -12.06 -1.21
CA GLU A 29 -1.78 -13.38 -1.80
C GLU A 29 -2.30 -14.49 -0.89
N ALA A 30 -2.09 -14.41 0.42
CA ALA A 30 -2.64 -15.38 1.37
C ALA A 30 -4.19 -15.40 1.35
N TYR A 31 -4.86 -14.25 1.23
CA TYR A 31 -6.32 -14.21 1.04
C TYR A 31 -6.76 -14.82 -0.28
N LEU A 32 -6.02 -14.57 -1.37
CA LEU A 32 -6.31 -15.13 -2.69
C LEU A 32 -6.09 -16.64 -2.74
N ASP A 33 -5.06 -17.16 -2.06
CA ASP A 33 -4.79 -18.59 -1.95
C ASP A 33 -5.92 -19.32 -1.20
N TYR A 34 -6.49 -18.66 -0.18
CA TYR A 34 -7.65 -19.19 0.54
C TYR A 34 -8.94 -19.11 -0.30
N ASN A 35 -9.17 -17.98 -0.97
CA ASN A 35 -10.31 -17.77 -1.84
C ASN A 35 -9.94 -16.83 -3.01
N PRO A 36 -9.85 -17.34 -4.25
CA PRO A 36 -9.42 -16.54 -5.40
C PRO A 36 -10.41 -15.44 -5.78
N ASP A 37 -11.68 -15.55 -5.34
CA ASP A 37 -12.74 -14.59 -5.64
C ASP A 37 -13.04 -13.63 -4.48
N VAL A 38 -12.22 -13.63 -3.41
CA VAL A 38 -12.45 -12.80 -2.21
C VAL A 38 -12.60 -11.31 -2.52
N PHE A 39 -11.90 -10.82 -3.57
CA PHE A 39 -11.96 -9.44 -4.02
C PHE A 39 -12.86 -9.22 -5.25
N ARG A 40 -13.36 -10.27 -5.91
CA ARG A 40 -14.11 -10.12 -7.16
C ARG A 40 -15.42 -9.34 -6.93
N GLY A 41 -15.63 -8.30 -7.72
CA GLY A 41 -16.78 -7.40 -7.65
C GLY A 41 -16.83 -6.54 -6.38
N LYS A 42 -15.76 -6.55 -5.55
CA LYS A 42 -15.73 -5.77 -4.31
C LYS A 42 -15.30 -4.33 -4.56
N VAL A 43 -15.68 -3.47 -3.63
CA VAL A 43 -15.19 -2.11 -3.51
C VAL A 43 -14.19 -2.06 -2.37
N VAL A 44 -12.97 -1.58 -2.64
CA VAL A 44 -11.92 -1.41 -1.63
C VAL A 44 -11.77 0.07 -1.30
N TYR A 45 -11.76 0.38 -0.01
CA TYR A 45 -11.49 1.72 0.51
C TYR A 45 -10.10 1.75 1.16
N CYS A 46 -9.21 2.64 0.69
CA CYS A 46 -7.95 2.96 1.34
C CYS A 46 -8.01 4.39 1.86
N ASN A 47 -8.03 4.54 3.18
CA ASN A 47 -7.60 5.78 3.80
C ASN A 47 -6.07 5.86 3.65
N CYS A 48 -5.58 6.86 2.92
CA CYS A 48 -4.15 7.02 2.72
C CYS A 48 -3.80 8.53 2.83
N ASP A 49 -2.68 8.88 3.46
CA ASP A 49 -2.30 10.29 3.64
C ASP A 49 -1.96 10.98 2.33
N ASP A 50 -1.31 10.25 1.42
CA ASP A 50 -1.15 10.59 0.00
C ASP A 50 -1.32 9.31 -0.83
N PRO A 51 -2.32 9.23 -1.75
CA PRO A 51 -2.48 8.08 -2.61
C PRO A 51 -1.24 7.80 -3.47
N PHE A 52 -0.52 8.83 -3.91
CA PHE A 52 0.64 8.68 -4.80
C PHE A 52 1.88 8.09 -4.11
N GLU A 53 1.95 8.20 -2.78
CA GLU A 53 3.02 7.63 -1.96
C GLU A 53 2.59 6.35 -1.21
N SER A 54 1.30 5.99 -1.27
CA SER A 54 0.74 4.83 -0.56
C SER A 54 1.03 3.51 -1.29
N ASN A 55 1.79 2.62 -0.64
CA ASN A 55 1.99 1.25 -1.13
C ASN A 55 0.68 0.45 -1.23
N PHE A 56 -0.31 0.75 -0.38
CA PHE A 56 -1.64 0.13 -0.45
C PHE A 56 -2.37 0.54 -1.73
N PHE A 57 -2.44 1.84 -1.99
CA PHE A 57 -3.05 2.33 -3.23
C PHE A 57 -2.31 1.76 -4.45
N ARG A 58 -0.98 1.86 -4.44
CA ARG A 58 -0.12 1.32 -5.51
C ARG A 58 -0.39 -0.16 -5.77
N TYR A 59 -0.51 -0.99 -4.74
CA TYR A 59 -0.82 -2.41 -4.92
C TYR A 59 -2.19 -2.63 -5.56
N PHE A 60 -3.24 -2.04 -4.99
CA PHE A 60 -4.62 -2.27 -5.46
C PHE A 60 -4.88 -1.67 -6.85
N VAL A 61 -4.26 -0.54 -7.20
CA VAL A 61 -4.42 0.06 -8.52
C VAL A 61 -3.69 -0.77 -9.59
N LEU A 62 -2.46 -1.24 -9.33
CA LEU A 62 -1.71 -2.06 -10.27
C LEU A 62 -2.33 -3.44 -10.47
N ASN A 63 -3.01 -3.96 -9.44
CA ASN A 63 -3.66 -5.27 -9.49
C ASN A 63 -5.19 -5.16 -9.71
N PHE A 64 -5.74 -3.99 -10.02
CA PHE A 64 -7.20 -3.75 -10.05
C PHE A 64 -7.96 -4.78 -10.90
N ASN A 65 -7.50 -4.96 -12.15
CA ASN A 65 -8.10 -5.90 -13.09
C ASN A 65 -7.84 -7.36 -12.69
N LYS A 66 -6.64 -7.66 -12.15
CA LYS A 66 -6.27 -9.01 -11.69
C LYS A 66 -7.15 -9.46 -10.53
N LEU A 67 -7.43 -8.57 -9.59
CA LEU A 67 -8.29 -8.81 -8.42
C LEU A 67 -9.79 -8.79 -8.77
N GLY A 68 -10.15 -8.31 -9.97
CA GLY A 68 -11.53 -8.19 -10.40
C GLY A 68 -12.33 -7.20 -9.57
N LEU A 69 -11.70 -6.12 -9.08
CA LEU A 69 -12.36 -5.11 -8.25
C LEU A 69 -13.42 -4.35 -9.06
N ASN A 70 -14.51 -3.98 -8.39
CA ASN A 70 -15.52 -3.11 -8.96
C ASN A 70 -15.12 -1.63 -8.84
N GLN A 71 -14.51 -1.25 -7.71
CA GLN A 71 -14.09 0.13 -7.46
C GLN A 71 -12.99 0.19 -6.39
N LEU A 72 -12.08 1.16 -6.52
CA LEU A 72 -11.07 1.50 -5.54
C LEU A 72 -11.29 2.96 -5.13
N ILE A 73 -11.53 3.19 -3.85
CA ILE A 73 -11.76 4.52 -3.28
C ILE A 73 -10.56 4.89 -2.43
N THR A 74 -9.95 6.03 -2.71
CA THR A 74 -8.92 6.61 -1.85
C THR A 74 -9.33 7.99 -1.36
N THR A 75 -9.03 8.25 -0.10
CA THR A 75 -9.25 9.56 0.52
C THR A 75 -7.99 9.98 1.24
N SER A 76 -7.57 11.22 1.00
CA SER A 76 -6.48 11.88 1.71
C SER A 76 -6.95 13.21 2.28
N TYR A 77 -6.32 13.64 3.37
CA TYR A 77 -6.63 14.93 4.00
C TYR A 77 -6.06 16.12 3.23
N LYS A 78 -4.97 15.90 2.47
CA LYS A 78 -4.34 16.92 1.62
C LYS A 78 -4.24 16.42 0.17
N PRO A 79 -4.34 17.31 -0.81
CA PRO A 79 -3.99 16.98 -2.18
C PRO A 79 -2.50 16.66 -2.24
N SER A 80 -2.16 15.63 -3.03
CA SER A 80 -0.77 15.26 -3.24
C SER A 80 -0.02 16.39 -3.96
N PRO A 81 1.24 16.69 -3.56
CA PRO A 81 2.10 17.62 -4.32
C PRO A 81 2.32 17.17 -5.77
N VAL A 82 2.16 15.88 -6.06
CA VAL A 82 2.30 15.27 -7.39
C VAL A 82 0.96 14.94 -8.05
N ALA A 83 -0.17 15.36 -7.45
CA ALA A 83 -1.46 15.22 -8.10
C ALA A 83 -1.48 16.02 -9.42
N ASN A 84 -1.84 15.34 -10.52
CA ASN A 84 -1.85 15.87 -11.90
C ASN A 84 -0.47 16.08 -12.55
N THR A 85 0.63 15.64 -11.93
CA THR A 85 1.87 15.39 -12.66
C THR A 85 1.85 13.96 -13.21
N GLN A 86 2.29 13.77 -14.46
CA GLN A 86 2.29 12.45 -15.07
C GLN A 86 3.20 11.49 -14.28
N LEU A 87 2.67 10.30 -13.98
CA LEU A 87 3.38 9.15 -13.41
C LEU A 87 4.21 8.43 -14.48
#